data_AF-A0A8T5I5T1-F1
#
_entry.id   AF-A0A8T5I5T1-F1
#
_cell.length_a   1.000
_cell.length_b   1.000
_cell.length_c   1.000
_cell.angle_alpha   90.00
_cell.angle_beta   90.00
_cell.angle_gamma   90.00
#
_symmetry.space_group_name_H-M   'P 1'
#
loop_
_entity.id
_entity.type
_entity.pdbx_description
1 polymer ?
#
loop_
_entity_poly.entity_id
_entity_poly.type
_entity_poly.pdbx_seq_one_letter_code
_entity_poly.pdbx_strand_id
1 'polypeptide(L)'
;MIEVQAPLDARSSSKKSLELAISYKDADFSSSMLHCRRSLEAVVSHLLIQNKISKESFPKQLAKQIKILELERPGKYFKINRITSRWIHYSPEAKLMQNELDNCIYLMKKILQEVFEITNDELSEEYTLFDFLKVNFSGKDGTLYLKAGA
;
A
#
# COMPACT_ATOMS: atom_id res chain seq x y z
N MET A 1 29.09 2.07 13.17
CA MET A 1 28.34 0.84 12.82
C MET A 1 26.90 1.27 12.64
N ILE A 2 26.43 1.41 11.40
CA ILE A 2 25.06 1.87 11.14
C ILE A 2 24.16 0.66 11.34
N GLU A 3 23.37 0.65 12.41
CA GLU A 3 22.29 -0.30 12.58
C GLU A 3 21.30 -0.07 11.44
N VAL A 4 21.34 -0.96 10.44
CA VAL A 4 20.30 -1.07 9.42
C VAL A 4 19.06 -1.54 10.16
N GLN A 5 18.21 -0.58 10.52
CA GLN A 5 16.92 -0.78 11.14
C GLN A 5 16.21 -1.92 10.39
N ALA A 6 15.89 -3.00 11.11
CA ALA A 6 15.20 -4.14 10.53
C ALA A 6 14.00 -3.64 9.72
N PRO A 7 13.75 -4.18 8.51
CA PRO A 7 12.60 -3.77 7.73
C PRO A 7 11.37 -3.93 8.62
N LEU A 8 10.62 -2.85 8.83
CA LEU A 8 9.30 -2.89 9.46
C LEU A 8 8.58 -4.11 8.89
N ASP A 9 8.18 -5.04 9.77
CA ASP A 9 7.57 -6.31 9.39
C ASP A 9 6.55 -6.05 8.27
N ALA A 10 6.75 -6.67 7.10
CA ALA A 10 5.97 -6.38 5.91
C ALA A 10 4.47 -6.60 6.16
N ARG A 11 4.14 -7.53 7.08
CA ARG A 11 2.80 -7.74 7.61
C ARG A 11 2.27 -6.46 8.28
N SER A 12 2.99 -5.91 9.26
CA SER A 12 2.62 -4.68 9.97
C SER A 12 2.51 -3.46 9.04
N SER A 13 3.44 -3.31 8.10
CA SER A 13 3.46 -2.19 7.15
C SER A 13 2.29 -2.26 6.17
N SER A 14 2.00 -3.46 5.67
CA SER A 14 0.90 -3.73 4.75
C SER A 14 -0.44 -3.53 5.44
N LYS A 15 -0.59 -4.06 6.67
CA LYS A 15 -1.77 -3.87 7.53
C LYS A 15 -2.08 -2.41 7.75
N LYS A 16 -1.12 -1.66 8.30
CA LYS A 16 -1.29 -0.24 8.61
C LYS A 16 -1.63 0.56 7.35
N SER A 17 -0.99 0.27 6.22
CA SER A 17 -1.33 0.92 4.96
C SER A 17 -2.77 0.64 4.52
N LEU A 18 -3.31 -0.56 4.75
CA LEU A 18 -4.70 -0.86 4.42
C LEU A 18 -5.69 -0.16 5.37
N GLU A 19 -5.37 -0.06 6.66
CA GLU A 19 -6.17 0.70 7.64
C GLU A 19 -6.27 2.19 7.23
N LEU A 20 -5.15 2.78 6.80
CA LEU A 20 -5.14 4.15 6.26
C LEU A 20 -5.98 4.29 5.00
N ALA A 21 -5.94 3.30 4.11
CA ALA A 21 -6.78 3.32 2.92
C ALA A 21 -8.26 3.34 3.30
N ILE A 22 -8.67 2.54 4.29
CA ILE A 22 -10.05 2.50 4.78
C ILE A 22 -10.44 3.85 5.40
N SER A 23 -9.60 4.42 6.28
CA SER A 23 -9.94 5.67 6.97
C SER A 23 -10.07 6.87 6.03
N TYR A 24 -9.26 6.92 4.97
CA TYR A 24 -9.31 8.01 3.99
C TYR A 24 -10.38 7.81 2.91
N LYS A 25 -11.04 6.64 2.85
CA LYS A 25 -11.91 6.26 1.73
C LYS A 25 -12.98 7.31 1.38
N ASP A 26 -13.59 7.92 2.39
CA ASP A 26 -14.70 8.87 2.20
C ASP A 26 -14.25 10.34 2.26
N ALA A 27 -13.07 10.61 2.81
CA ALA A 27 -12.53 11.97 3.00
C ALA A 27 -11.54 12.39 1.91
N ASP A 28 -10.70 11.46 1.44
CA ASP A 28 -9.67 11.69 0.45
C ASP A 28 -9.37 10.42 -0.36
N PHE A 29 -10.05 10.33 -1.51
CA PHE A 29 -9.88 9.24 -2.47
C PHE A 29 -8.41 9.03 -2.89
N SER A 30 -7.67 10.13 -3.05
CA SER A 30 -6.29 10.12 -3.52
C SER A 30 -5.36 9.47 -2.50
N SER A 31 -5.47 9.90 -1.25
CA SER A 31 -4.73 9.31 -0.14
C SER A 31 -5.11 7.84 0.04
N SER A 32 -6.39 7.50 -0.06
CA SER A 32 -6.85 6.11 0.05
C SER A 32 -6.25 5.18 -1.01
N MET A 33 -6.20 5.63 -2.27
CA MET A 33 -5.58 4.90 -3.37
C MET A 33 -4.05 4.75 -3.22
N LEU A 34 -3.37 5.79 -2.76
CA LEU A 34 -1.94 5.74 -2.43
C LEU A 34 -1.67 4.69 -1.36
N HIS A 35 -2.50 4.62 -0.32
CA HIS A 35 -2.36 3.67 0.76
C HIS A 35 -2.65 2.22 0.33
N CYS A 36 -3.62 2.00 -0.57
CA CYS A 36 -3.80 0.70 -1.25
C CYS A 36 -2.52 0.27 -2.00
N ARG A 37 -1.88 1.22 -2.72
CA ARG A 37 -0.62 0.96 -3.42
C ARG A 37 0.51 0.57 -2.48
N ARG A 38 0.70 1.31 -1.39
CA ARG A 38 1.75 1.03 -0.40
C ARG A 38 1.56 -0.32 0.28
N SER A 39 0.30 -0.69 0.55
CA SER A 39 -0.02 -2.01 1.07
C SER A 39 0.36 -3.13 0.09
N LEU A 40 0.08 -2.95 -1.21
CA LEU A 40 0.49 -3.88 -2.26
C LEU A 40 2.02 -3.99 -2.40
N GLU A 41 2.74 -2.88 -2.37
CA GLU A 41 4.21 -2.85 -2.47
C GLU A 41 4.90 -3.60 -1.33
N ALA A 42 4.34 -3.52 -0.11
CA ALA A 42 4.78 -4.28 1.04
C ALA A 42 4.58 -5.80 0.84
N VAL A 43 3.41 -6.20 0.33
CA VAL A 43 3.11 -7.61 -0.02
C VAL A 43 4.09 -8.13 -1.08
N VAL A 44 4.26 -7.41 -2.19
CA VAL A 44 5.16 -7.84 -3.27
C VAL A 44 6.60 -7.94 -2.76
N SER A 45 7.04 -6.97 -1.96
CA SER A 45 8.37 -7.02 -1.33
C SER A 45 8.55 -8.25 -0.44
N HIS A 46 7.54 -8.60 0.35
CA HIS A 46 7.56 -9.79 1.20
C HIS A 46 7.67 -11.07 0.37
N LEU A 47 6.84 -11.20 -0.68
CA LEU A 47 6.84 -12.37 -1.55
C LEU A 47 8.17 -12.55 -2.29
N LEU A 48 8.80 -11.45 -2.73
CA LEU A 48 10.13 -11.48 -3.34
C LEU A 48 11.19 -12.02 -2.35
N ILE A 49 11.15 -11.57 -1.09
CA ILE A 49 12.07 -12.04 -0.04
C ILE A 49 11.83 -13.52 0.27
N GLN A 50 10.57 -13.93 0.49
CA GLN A 50 10.21 -15.33 0.79
C GLN A 50 10.66 -16.29 -0.32
N ASN A 51 10.50 -15.89 -1.59
CA ASN A 51 10.88 -16.70 -2.74
C ASN A 51 12.37 -16.56 -3.11
N LYS A 52 13.17 -15.84 -2.30
CA LYS A 52 14.61 -15.57 -2.54
C LYS A 52 14.86 -14.95 -3.92
N ILE A 53 13.93 -14.11 -4.38
CA ILE A 53 14.02 -13.44 -5.68
C ILE A 53 14.66 -12.07 -5.47
N SER A 54 15.78 -11.84 -6.15
CA SER A 54 16.50 -10.55 -6.09
C SER A 54 15.60 -9.39 -6.54
N LYS A 55 15.63 -8.27 -5.80
CA LYS A 55 15.02 -6.99 -6.19
C LYS A 55 15.90 -6.27 -7.21
N GLU A 56 16.05 -6.84 -8.40
CA GLU A 56 16.80 -6.19 -9.49
C GLU A 56 15.86 -5.65 -10.57
N SER A 57 16.25 -4.52 -11.16
CA SER A 57 15.46 -3.72 -12.12
C SER A 57 15.65 -4.12 -13.58
N PHE A 58 16.43 -5.17 -13.87
CA PHE A 58 16.70 -5.57 -15.26
C PHE A 58 15.49 -6.28 -15.89
N PRO A 59 15.22 -6.05 -17.20
CA PRO A 59 14.01 -6.54 -17.86
C PRO A 59 13.79 -8.05 -17.73
N LYS A 60 14.86 -8.85 -17.83
CA LYS A 60 14.78 -10.33 -17.74
C LYS A 60 14.44 -10.83 -16.34
N GLN A 61 14.97 -10.19 -15.30
CA GLN A 61 14.69 -10.57 -13.92
C GLN A 61 13.32 -10.08 -13.47
N LEU A 62 12.89 -8.90 -13.93
CA LEU A 62 11.54 -8.39 -13.71
C LEU A 62 10.48 -9.32 -14.32
N ALA A 63 10.67 -9.76 -15.58
CA ALA A 63 9.77 -10.74 -16.21
C ALA A 63 9.71 -12.06 -15.42
N LYS A 64 10.85 -12.50 -14.87
CA LYS A 64 10.93 -13.69 -14.01
C LYS A 64 10.18 -13.50 -12.69
N GLN A 65 10.32 -12.34 -12.03
CA GLN A 65 9.57 -11.99 -10.82
C GLN A 65 8.05 -12.01 -11.07
N ILE A 66 7.61 -11.34 -12.15
CA ILE A 66 6.20 -11.28 -12.56
C ILE A 66 5.63 -12.69 -12.76
N LYS A 67 6.39 -13.56 -13.44
CA LYS A 67 5.97 -14.93 -13.72
C LYS A 67 5.92 -15.79 -12.45
N ILE A 68 6.93 -15.73 -11.60
CA ILE A 68 6.99 -16.56 -10.37
C ILE A 68 5.90 -16.16 -9.38
N LEU A 69 5.65 -14.86 -9.23
CA LEU A 69 4.66 -14.34 -8.29
C LEU A 69 3.24 -14.21 -8.89
N GLU A 70 3.05 -14.63 -10.15
CA GLU A 70 1.80 -14.49 -10.92
C GLU A 70 1.19 -13.07 -10.84
N LEU A 71 2.03 -12.03 -10.88
CA LEU A 71 1.58 -10.64 -10.63
C LEU A 71 0.57 -10.14 -11.67
N GLU A 72 0.60 -10.69 -12.88
CA GLU A 72 -0.29 -10.32 -13.99
C GLU A 72 -1.64 -11.04 -13.97
N ARG A 73 -1.88 -11.92 -12.99
CA ARG A 73 -3.15 -12.64 -12.91
C ARG A 73 -4.31 -11.63 -12.73
N PRO A 74 -5.31 -11.60 -13.64
CA PRO A 74 -6.28 -10.51 -13.75
C PRO A 74 -7.06 -10.14 -12.49
N GLY A 75 -7.12 -11.04 -11.49
CA GLY A 75 -7.91 -10.85 -10.27
C GLY A 75 -7.14 -10.31 -9.06
N LYS A 76 -5.84 -10.61 -8.91
CA LYS A 76 -5.14 -10.45 -7.61
C LYS A 76 -4.31 -9.17 -7.57
N TYR A 77 -3.03 -9.26 -7.93
CA TYR A 77 -2.11 -8.12 -7.88
C TYR A 77 -2.30 -7.17 -9.07
N PHE A 78 -2.59 -7.72 -10.26
CA PHE A 78 -2.74 -6.97 -11.50
C PHE A 78 -3.85 -5.91 -11.42
N LYS A 79 -4.99 -6.25 -10.84
CA LYS A 79 -6.14 -5.36 -10.78
C LYS A 79 -5.86 -4.14 -9.89
N ILE A 80 -5.28 -4.36 -8.71
CA ILE A 80 -4.88 -3.26 -7.81
C ILE A 80 -3.76 -2.43 -8.45
N ASN A 81 -2.73 -3.07 -9.04
CA ASN A 81 -1.65 -2.38 -9.74
C ASN A 81 -2.20 -1.52 -10.90
N ARG A 82 -3.11 -2.06 -11.71
CA ARG A 82 -3.74 -1.33 -12.82
C ARG A 82 -4.54 -0.12 -12.34
N ILE A 83 -5.38 -0.28 -11.32
CA ILE A 83 -6.22 0.82 -10.82
C ILE A 83 -5.32 1.88 -10.15
N THR A 84 -4.39 1.47 -9.28
CA THR A 84 -3.47 2.40 -8.58
C THR A 84 -2.50 3.09 -9.53
N SER A 85 -1.93 2.41 -10.52
CA SER A 85 -1.03 3.02 -11.52
C SER A 85 -1.78 3.97 -12.46
N ARG A 86 -3.00 3.62 -12.89
CA ARG A 86 -3.85 4.55 -13.65
C ARG A 86 -4.09 5.83 -12.86
N TRP A 87 -4.24 5.73 -11.54
CA TRP A 87 -4.42 6.87 -10.64
C TRP A 87 -3.14 7.71 -10.45
N ILE A 88 -1.96 7.08 -10.26
CA ILE A 88 -0.67 7.81 -10.11
C ILE A 88 -0.32 8.61 -11.37
N HIS A 89 -0.75 8.15 -12.54
CA HIS A 89 -0.52 8.82 -13.82
C HIS A 89 -1.70 9.71 -14.27
N TYR A 90 -2.63 10.03 -13.37
CA TYR A 90 -3.93 10.58 -13.75
C TYR A 90 -4.03 12.12 -13.77
N SER A 91 -4.71 12.62 -14.82
CA SER A 91 -5.13 14.02 -15.08
C SER A 91 -6.49 14.30 -14.41
N PRO A 92 -6.85 15.51 -13.95
CA PRO A 92 -8.09 15.79 -13.19
C PRO A 92 -9.47 15.41 -13.80
N GLU A 93 -9.53 14.81 -15.00
CA GLU A 93 -10.73 14.75 -15.85
C GLU A 93 -11.52 13.43 -15.81
N ALA A 94 -10.94 12.28 -15.42
CA ALA A 94 -11.77 11.09 -15.11
C ALA A 94 -12.42 11.31 -13.77
N LYS A 95 -13.74 11.24 -13.83
CA LYS A 95 -14.58 10.82 -12.72
C LYS A 95 -14.08 9.48 -12.20
N LEU A 96 -13.32 9.54 -11.12
CA LEU A 96 -12.91 8.38 -10.34
C LEU A 96 -14.18 7.79 -9.72
N MET A 97 -14.42 6.49 -9.95
CA MET A 97 -15.59 5.82 -9.39
C MET A 97 -15.23 5.27 -8.01
N GLN A 98 -15.99 5.64 -6.97
CA GLN A 98 -15.87 5.06 -5.62
C GLN A 98 -15.81 3.51 -5.65
N ASN A 99 -16.54 2.92 -6.60
CA ASN A 99 -16.51 1.47 -6.87
C ASN A 99 -15.12 0.90 -7.17
N GLU A 100 -14.21 1.65 -7.80
CA GLU A 100 -12.85 1.19 -8.06
C GLU A 100 -12.00 1.15 -6.78
N LEU A 101 -12.16 2.14 -5.90
CA LEU A 101 -11.50 2.17 -4.61
C LEU A 101 -12.02 1.05 -3.69
N ASP A 102 -13.33 0.86 -3.63
CA ASP A 102 -13.94 -0.26 -2.89
C ASP A 102 -13.42 -1.60 -3.37
N ASN A 103 -13.24 -1.77 -4.68
CA ASN A 103 -12.63 -2.97 -5.26
C ASN A 103 -11.16 -3.12 -4.82
N CYS A 104 -10.38 -2.04 -4.82
CA CYS A 104 -8.99 -2.06 -4.36
C CYS A 104 -8.89 -2.49 -2.89
N ILE A 105 -9.67 -1.87 -2.00
CA ILE A 105 -9.70 -2.22 -0.58
C ILE A 105 -10.14 -3.68 -0.40
N TYR A 106 -11.20 -4.11 -1.09
CA TYR A 106 -11.69 -5.49 -1.03
C TYR A 106 -10.62 -6.52 -1.45
N LEU A 107 -9.94 -6.27 -2.58
CA LEU A 107 -8.89 -7.16 -3.07
C LEU A 107 -7.67 -7.16 -2.15
N MET A 108 -7.31 -6.00 -1.59
CA MET A 108 -6.22 -5.92 -0.62
C MET A 108 -6.53 -6.71 0.65
N LYS A 109 -7.76 -6.61 1.20
CA LYS A 109 -8.20 -7.45 2.34
C LYS A 109 -7.99 -8.93 2.06
N LYS A 110 -8.40 -9.41 0.88
CA LYS A 110 -8.19 -10.81 0.45
C LYS A 110 -6.71 -11.18 0.34
N ILE A 111 -5.89 -10.29 -0.20
CA ILE A 111 -4.44 -10.53 -0.31
C ILE A 111 -3.78 -10.62 1.06
N LEU A 112 -4.11 -9.73 1.99
CA LEU A 112 -3.54 -9.73 3.34
C LEU A 112 -3.96 -10.99 4.12
N GLN A 113 -5.20 -11.43 3.95
CA GLN A 113 -5.67 -12.69 4.52
C GLN A 113 -4.87 -13.88 3.97
N GLU A 114 -4.62 -13.93 2.66
CA GLU A 114 -3.91 -15.04 2.03
C GLU A 114 -2.41 -15.06 2.34
N VAL A 115 -1.76 -13.88 2.37
CA VAL A 115 -0.30 -13.77 2.50
C VAL A 115 0.15 -13.69 3.95
N PHE A 116 -0.65 -13.08 4.82
CA PHE A 116 -0.28 -12.77 6.20
C PHE A 116 -1.27 -13.26 7.25
N GLU A 117 -2.31 -14.00 6.85
CA GLU A 117 -3.37 -14.50 7.74
C GLU A 117 -4.08 -13.39 8.52
N ILE A 118 -4.08 -12.15 8.00
CA ILE A 118 -4.78 -11.03 8.63
C ILE A 118 -6.26 -11.11 8.28
N THR A 119 -7.10 -11.23 9.29
CA THR A 119 -8.55 -11.24 9.17
C THR A 119 -9.13 -9.83 9.12
N ASN A 120 -10.38 -9.69 8.67
CA ASN A 120 -11.05 -8.38 8.64
C ASN A 120 -11.21 -7.78 10.04
N ASP A 121 -11.41 -8.62 11.05
CA ASP A 121 -11.61 -8.19 12.45
C ASP A 121 -10.33 -7.58 13.05
N GLU A 122 -9.17 -7.91 12.48
CA GLU A 122 -7.89 -7.32 12.87
C GLU A 122 -7.64 -5.96 12.22
N LEU A 123 -8.38 -5.57 11.18
CA LEU A 123 -8.20 -4.27 10.51
C LEU A 123 -8.99 -3.21 11.26
N SER A 124 -8.28 -2.26 11.86
CA SER A 124 -8.91 -1.09 12.46
C SER A 124 -9.49 -0.17 11.37
N GLU A 125 -10.74 0.26 11.54
CA GLU A 125 -11.31 1.39 10.78
C GLU A 125 -10.94 2.74 11.43
N GLU A 126 -10.42 2.71 12.66
CA GLU A 126 -10.04 3.89 13.41
C GLU A 126 -8.63 4.35 13.03
N TYR A 127 -8.54 5.53 12.42
CA TYR A 127 -7.29 6.24 12.22
C TYR A 127 -7.03 7.18 13.38
N THR A 128 -6.01 6.88 14.18
CA THR A 128 -5.70 7.69 15.35
C THR A 128 -4.79 8.86 14.98
N LEU A 129 -4.86 9.94 15.77
CA LEU A 129 -3.95 11.08 15.64
C LEU A 129 -2.46 10.65 15.67
N PHE A 130 -2.14 9.58 16.41
CA PHE A 130 -0.79 9.04 16.49
C PHE A 130 -0.34 8.38 15.18
N ASP A 131 -1.26 7.83 14.41
CA ASP A 131 -0.95 7.24 13.10
C ASP A 131 -0.60 8.33 12.08
N PHE A 132 -1.31 9.47 12.11
CA PHE A 132 -1.00 10.66 11.32
C PHE A 132 0.39 11.23 11.64
N LEU A 133 0.71 11.33 12.94
CA LEU A 133 2.00 11.83 13.38
C LEU A 133 3.14 10.89 12.95
N LYS A 134 2.97 9.57 13.09
CA LYS A 134 4.02 8.58 12.76
C LYS A 134 4.40 8.58 11.27
N VAL A 135 3.45 8.86 10.38
CA VAL A 135 3.72 9.00 8.93
C VAL A 135 4.49 10.29 8.65
N ASN A 136 4.04 11.43 9.21
CA ASN A 136 4.70 12.72 9.00
C ASN A 136 6.11 12.81 9.61
N PHE A 137 6.36 12.11 10.72
CA PHE A 137 7.69 12.06 11.34
C PHE A 137 8.65 11.04 10.71
N SER A 138 8.17 10.14 9.85
CA SER A 138 9.01 9.14 9.17
C SER A 138 9.69 9.64 7.89
N GLY A 139 9.30 10.82 7.39
CA GLY A 139 10.00 11.53 6.32
C GLY A 139 11.07 12.45 6.90
N LYS A 140 12.33 12.28 6.44
CA LYS A 140 13.38 13.28 6.65
C LYS A 140 12.99 14.58 5.94
N ASP A 141 12.31 15.45 6.67
CA ASP A 141 12.31 16.92 6.61
C ASP A 141 11.08 17.40 7.39
N GLY A 142 11.21 17.36 8.72
CA GLY A 142 10.17 17.72 9.67
C GLY A 142 9.99 19.23 9.80
N THR A 143 9.29 19.84 8.85
CA THR A 143 8.75 21.20 9.05
C THR A 143 7.23 21.12 9.18
N LEU A 144 6.74 21.12 10.42
CA LEU A 144 5.33 21.26 10.78
C LEU A 144 4.96 22.75 10.81
N TYR A 145 4.19 23.22 9.85
CA TYR A 145 3.49 24.51 9.99
C TYR A 145 2.18 24.29 10.75
N LEU A 146 2.25 24.32 12.07
CA LEU A 146 1.06 24.58 12.88
C LEU A 146 0.76 26.06 12.78
N LYS A 147 -0.19 26.43 11.92
CA LYS A 147 -0.76 27.77 11.94
C LYS A 147 -1.56 27.88 13.24
N ALA A 148 -0.93 28.43 14.28
CA ALA A 148 -1.63 28.81 15.50
C ALA A 148 -2.68 29.85 15.12
N GLY A 149 -3.96 29.48 15.29
CA GLY A 149 -5.06 30.40 15.25
C GLY A 149 -5.31 30.94 16.65
N ALA A 150 -4.92 32.18 16.88
CA ALA A 150 -5.60 33.19 17.70
C ALA A 150 -4.93 34.54 17.42
#